data_AF-A0A9C9DDL8-F1
#
_entry.id   AF-A0A9C9DDL8-F1
#
_cell.length_a   1.000
_cell.length_b   1.000
_cell.length_c   1.000
_cell.angle_alpha   90.00
_cell.angle_beta   90.00
_cell.angle_gamma   90.00
#
_symmetry.space_group_name_H-M   'P 1'
#
loop_
_entity.id
_entity.type
_entity.pdbx_description
1 polymer ?
#
loop_
_entity_poly.entity_id
_entity_poly.type
_entity_poly.pdbx_seq_one_letter_code
_entity_poly.pdbx_strand_id
1 'polypeptide(L)'
;MMDPQPTQPSPSDSGAGEKRPRGLRSRRLPLSNAQIILLALLMVGGRLIIDFSQRIVEGQQKLAEERQLEAEIEALLEEQQALEEAKSYYSSPAFVEDWAHDQGKMVREGETLVIPLYEWPEEQLAVTPAPPEESPPLPSWLIWWTLFFDNPPSFGMLHAP
;
A
#
# COMPACT_ATOMS: atom_id res chain seq x y z
N MET A 1 -17.05 64.72 101.59
CA MET A 1 -17.17 63.72 102.66
C MET A 1 -16.33 62.52 102.24
N MET A 2 -15.18 62.34 102.89
CA MET A 2 -14.24 61.20 102.89
C MET A 2 -13.45 60.81 101.61
N ASP A 3 -12.11 60.85 101.75
CA ASP A 3 -11.00 60.31 100.92
C ASP A 3 -10.96 58.75 100.86
N PRO A 4 -9.82 58.07 100.55
CA PRO A 4 -9.29 57.67 99.24
C PRO A 4 -9.03 56.14 99.13
N GLN A 5 -8.63 55.61 97.96
CA GLN A 5 -7.56 54.59 97.96
C GLN A 5 -6.86 54.41 96.60
N PRO A 6 -5.51 54.52 96.56
CA PRO A 6 -4.70 54.08 95.44
C PRO A 6 -4.14 52.67 95.71
N THR A 7 -4.18 51.78 94.71
CA THR A 7 -3.41 50.53 94.74
C THR A 7 -2.64 50.39 93.43
N GLN A 8 -1.33 50.65 93.50
CA GLN A 8 -0.32 50.24 92.52
C GLN A 8 0.13 48.77 92.80
N PRO A 9 1.17 48.22 92.15
CA PRO A 9 1.26 47.65 90.80
C PRO A 9 1.83 46.20 90.83
N SER A 10 1.91 45.46 89.71
CA SER A 10 2.89 44.35 89.52
C SER A 10 2.82 43.63 88.16
N PRO A 11 3.87 42.88 87.73
CA PRO A 11 4.54 43.06 86.42
C PRO A 11 4.64 41.77 85.57
N SER A 12 5.39 41.87 84.46
CA SER A 12 5.92 40.77 83.62
C SER A 12 4.88 40.18 82.64
N ASP A 13 5.20 39.80 81.39
CA ASP A 13 6.45 39.29 80.85
C ASP A 13 6.46 39.41 79.31
N SER A 14 7.68 39.37 78.79
CA SER A 14 8.12 39.32 77.40
C SER A 14 7.44 38.25 76.56
N GLY A 15 7.37 38.46 75.24
CA GLY A 15 7.05 37.37 74.32
C GLY A 15 6.91 37.79 72.87
N ALA A 16 8.05 37.93 72.19
CA ALA A 16 8.14 37.90 70.73
C ALA A 16 7.32 36.73 70.14
N GLY A 17 6.61 36.98 69.05
CA GLY A 17 5.70 36.00 68.45
C GLY A 17 5.43 36.25 66.98
N GLU A 18 6.50 36.19 66.18
CA GLU A 18 6.47 36.03 64.73
C GLU A 18 5.53 34.86 64.33
N LYS A 19 4.52 35.12 63.50
CA LYS A 19 3.63 34.07 62.96
C LYS A 19 3.56 34.09 61.42
N ARG A 20 4.51 33.31 60.89
CA ARG A 20 4.67 32.56 59.63
C ARG A 20 3.49 32.47 58.61
N PRO A 21 3.81 32.25 57.31
CA PRO A 21 2.88 32.40 56.18
C PRO A 21 1.75 31.35 56.13
N ARG A 22 0.59 31.78 55.62
CA ARG A 22 -0.60 30.95 55.41
C ARG A 22 -0.37 29.96 54.25
N GLY A 23 -0.21 28.68 54.59
CA GLY A 23 -0.26 27.59 53.61
C GLY A 23 -1.66 27.45 52.98
N LEU A 24 -1.70 27.29 51.66
CA LEU A 24 -2.90 26.89 50.92
C LEU A 24 -3.34 25.50 51.39
N ARG A 25 -4.46 25.46 52.12
CA ARG A 25 -5.06 24.21 52.61
C ARG A 25 -5.67 23.47 51.42
N SER A 26 -4.98 22.45 50.91
CA SER A 26 -5.57 21.49 49.98
C SER A 26 -6.67 20.72 50.72
N ARG A 27 -7.93 21.05 50.40
CA ARG A 27 -9.11 20.36 50.93
C ARG A 27 -9.17 19.00 50.25
N ARG A 28 -8.60 17.98 50.89
CA ARG A 28 -8.86 16.58 50.53
C ARG A 28 -10.34 16.33 50.78
N LEU A 29 -11.13 16.31 49.71
CA LEU A 29 -12.52 15.89 49.75
C LEU A 29 -12.51 14.39 50.09
N PRO A 30 -13.16 13.94 51.18
CA PRO A 30 -13.28 12.52 51.46
C PRO A 30 -14.13 11.92 50.33
N LEU A 31 -13.51 11.07 49.51
CA LEU A 31 -14.21 10.34 48.46
C LEU A 31 -15.25 9.44 49.14
N SER A 32 -16.53 9.75 48.93
CA SER A 32 -17.63 8.93 49.45
C SER A 32 -17.60 7.57 48.75
N ASN A 33 -17.88 6.48 49.47
CA ASN A 33 -17.92 5.12 48.92
C ASN A 33 -18.81 5.03 47.67
N ALA A 34 -19.90 5.81 47.63
CA ALA A 34 -20.78 5.90 46.47
C ALA A 34 -20.08 6.49 45.22
N GLN A 35 -19.17 7.44 45.40
CA GLN A 35 -18.40 8.05 44.32
C GLN A 35 -17.34 7.09 43.77
N ILE A 36 -16.76 6.25 44.63
CA ILE A 36 -15.83 5.18 44.22
C ILE A 36 -16.57 4.11 43.42
N ILE A 37 -17.76 3.69 43.88
CA ILE A 37 -18.61 2.72 43.17
C ILE A 37 -19.05 3.28 41.81
N LEU A 38 -19.47 4.55 41.75
CA LEU A 38 -19.83 5.21 40.49
C LEU A 38 -18.65 5.22 39.51
N LEU A 39 -17.46 5.63 39.99
CA LEU A 39 -16.25 5.67 39.16
C LEU A 39 -15.85 4.28 38.67
N ALA A 40 -15.93 3.27 39.54
CA ALA A 40 -15.65 1.88 39.17
C ALA A 40 -16.63 1.37 38.11
N LEU A 41 -17.93 1.65 38.27
CA LEU A 41 -18.97 1.28 37.29
C LEU A 41 -18.71 1.95 35.93
N LEU A 42 -18.35 3.24 35.94
CA LEU A 42 -18.07 4.01 34.73
C LEU A 42 -16.79 3.48 34.04
N MET A 43 -15.79 3.10 34.82
CA MET A 43 -14.55 2.52 34.29
C MET A 43 -14.79 1.14 33.66
N VAL A 44 -15.57 0.28 34.31
CA VAL A 44 -15.95 -1.04 33.78
C VAL A 44 -16.84 -0.89 32.55
N GLY A 45 -17.86 -0.03 32.60
CA GLY A 45 -18.75 0.24 31.48
C GLY A 45 -18.00 0.80 30.28
N GLY A 46 -17.12 1.78 30.48
CA GLY A 46 -16.27 2.34 29.43
C GLY A 46 -15.35 1.28 28.81
N ARG A 47 -14.75 0.41 29.63
CA ARG A 47 -13.92 -0.70 29.14
C ARG A 47 -14.71 -1.66 28.24
N LEU A 48 -15.93 -2.01 28.64
CA LEU A 48 -16.78 -2.92 27.87
C LEU A 48 -17.17 -2.35 26.50
N ILE A 49 -17.47 -1.05 26.43
CA ILE A 49 -17.81 -0.39 25.16
C ILE A 49 -16.63 -0.46 24.19
N ILE A 50 -15.40 -0.23 24.68
CA ILE A 50 -14.19 -0.30 23.86
C ILE A 50 -13.94 -1.74 23.37
N ASP A 51 -14.01 -2.73 24.27
CA ASP A 51 -13.80 -4.15 23.92
C ASP A 51 -14.85 -4.65 22.91
N PHE A 52 -16.12 -4.26 23.11
CA PHE A 52 -17.22 -4.62 22.22
C PHE A 52 -17.07 -3.98 20.85
N SER A 53 -16.64 -2.72 20.79
CA SER A 53 -16.36 -2.03 19.52
C SER A 53 -15.22 -2.69 18.75
N GLN A 54 -14.16 -3.15 19.43
CA GLN A 54 -13.03 -3.84 18.80
C GLN A 54 -13.45 -5.21 18.24
N ARG A 55 -14.21 -5.99 19.02
CA ARG A 55 -14.74 -7.31 18.58
C ARG A 55 -15.64 -7.22 17.35
N ILE A 56 -16.47 -6.18 17.24
CA ILE A 56 -17.32 -5.98 16.05
C ILE A 56 -16.46 -5.73 14.81
N VAL A 57 -15.44 -4.87 14.92
CA VAL A 57 -14.56 -4.53 13.79
C VAL A 57 -13.77 -5.76 13.33
N GLU A 58 -13.21 -6.53 14.26
CA GLU A 58 -12.49 -7.77 13.94
C GLU A 58 -13.40 -8.82 13.26
N GLY A 59 -14.64 -8.95 13.73
CA GLY A 59 -15.63 -9.84 13.10
C GLY A 59 -15.98 -9.41 11.68
N GLN A 60 -16.12 -8.11 11.44
CA GLN A 60 -16.41 -7.57 10.10
C GLN A 60 -15.22 -7.72 9.15
N GLN A 61 -13.99 -7.54 9.61
CA GLN A 61 -12.80 -7.73 8.78
C GLN A 61 -12.68 -9.18 8.31
N LYS A 62 -12.86 -10.15 9.20
CA LYS A 62 -12.83 -11.58 8.83
C LYS A 62 -13.91 -11.96 7.81
N LEU A 63 -15.13 -11.45 7.98
CA LEU A 63 -16.21 -11.66 7.01
C LEU A 63 -15.94 -10.97 5.67
N ALA A 64 -15.24 -9.84 5.67
CA ALA A 64 -14.86 -9.16 4.43
C ALA A 64 -13.75 -9.92 3.70
N GLU A 65 -12.75 -10.42 4.43
CA GLU A 65 -11.68 -11.27 3.90
C GLU A 65 -12.24 -12.58 3.32
N GLU A 66 -13.14 -13.25 4.05
CA GLU A 66 -13.81 -14.48 3.58
C GLU A 66 -14.55 -14.25 2.26
N ARG A 67 -15.36 -13.19 2.17
CA ARG A 67 -16.08 -12.86 0.93
C ARG A 67 -15.15 -12.50 -0.23
N GLN A 68 -14.02 -11.85 0.05
CA GLN A 68 -13.02 -11.55 -0.99
C GLN A 68 -12.38 -12.82 -1.52
N LEU A 69 -11.99 -13.74 -0.63
CA LEU A 69 -11.41 -15.03 -0.99
C LEU A 69 -12.41 -15.90 -1.76
N GLU A 70 -13.69 -15.94 -1.35
CA GLU A 70 -14.73 -16.67 -2.08
C GLU A 70 -14.91 -16.13 -3.51
N ALA A 71 -14.96 -14.81 -3.68
CA ALA A 71 -15.08 -14.19 -4.99
C ALA A 71 -13.85 -14.46 -5.88
N GLU A 72 -12.65 -14.48 -5.30
CA GLU A 72 -11.42 -14.81 -6.02
C GLU A 72 -11.41 -16.29 -6.46
N ILE A 73 -11.86 -17.21 -5.60
CA ILE A 73 -12.00 -18.62 -5.94
C ILE A 73 -13.00 -18.81 -7.08
N GLU A 74 -14.16 -18.15 -7.02
CA GLU A 74 -15.17 -18.24 -8.08
C GLU A 74 -14.62 -17.74 -9.42
N ALA A 75 -13.95 -16.59 -9.44
CA ALA A 75 -13.31 -16.06 -10.65
C ALA A 75 -12.24 -17.01 -11.22
N LEU A 76 -11.40 -17.61 -10.36
CA LEU A 76 -10.37 -18.55 -10.78
C LEU A 76 -10.96 -19.86 -11.32
N LEU A 77 -12.08 -20.33 -10.78
CA LEU A 77 -12.77 -21.51 -11.28
C LEU A 77 -13.39 -21.27 -12.65
N GLU A 78 -14.00 -20.09 -12.87
CA GLU A 78 -14.51 -19.69 -14.19
C GLU A 78 -13.37 -19.61 -15.21
N GLU A 79 -12.24 -18.99 -14.86
CA GLU A 79 -11.08 -18.91 -15.74
C GLU A 79 -10.50 -20.29 -16.05
N GLN A 80 -10.37 -21.16 -15.04
CA GLN A 80 -9.93 -22.54 -15.23
C GLN A 80 -10.84 -23.27 -16.21
N GLN A 81 -12.16 -23.19 -16.03
CA GLN A 81 -13.11 -23.84 -16.91
C GLN A 81 -12.97 -23.34 -18.36
N ALA A 82 -12.87 -22.03 -18.56
CA ALA A 82 -12.67 -21.45 -19.89
C ALA A 82 -11.36 -21.93 -20.55
N LEU A 83 -10.28 -22.01 -19.77
CA LEU A 83 -8.99 -22.51 -20.25
C LEU A 83 -9.02 -24.01 -20.54
N GLU A 84 -9.73 -24.80 -19.75
CA GLU A 84 -9.93 -26.22 -19.98
C GLU A 84 -10.75 -26.48 -21.25
N GLU A 85 -11.81 -25.71 -21.48
CA GLU A 85 -12.60 -25.75 -22.71
C GLU A 85 -11.74 -25.38 -23.92
N ALA A 86 -10.98 -24.28 -23.85
CA ALA A 86 -10.06 -23.89 -24.91
C ALA A 86 -9.03 -24.99 -25.20
N LYS A 87 -8.39 -25.52 -24.15
CA LYS A 87 -7.43 -26.62 -24.27
C LYS A 87 -8.07 -27.84 -24.92
N SER A 88 -9.31 -28.19 -24.55
CA SER A 88 -10.02 -29.33 -25.14
C SER A 88 -10.23 -29.14 -26.63
N TYR A 89 -10.64 -27.93 -27.07
CA TYR A 89 -10.80 -27.58 -28.48
C TYR A 89 -9.48 -27.68 -29.25
N TYR A 90 -8.40 -27.06 -28.73
CA TYR A 90 -7.08 -27.10 -29.37
C TYR A 90 -6.45 -28.50 -29.40
N SER A 91 -6.82 -29.37 -28.46
CA SER A 91 -6.38 -30.76 -28.45
C SER A 91 -7.25 -31.69 -29.31
N SER A 92 -8.35 -31.18 -29.86
CA SER A 92 -9.30 -32.00 -30.61
C SER A 92 -8.78 -32.31 -32.02
N PRO A 93 -9.16 -33.47 -32.60
CA PRO A 93 -8.83 -33.80 -33.99
C PRO A 93 -9.37 -32.78 -35.00
N ALA A 94 -10.51 -32.15 -34.71
CA ALA A 94 -11.10 -31.13 -35.58
C ALA A 94 -10.19 -29.90 -35.72
N PHE A 95 -9.60 -29.43 -34.62
CA PHE A 95 -8.63 -28.34 -34.68
C PHE A 95 -7.39 -28.71 -35.50
N VAL A 96 -6.90 -29.95 -35.37
CA VAL A 96 -5.76 -30.42 -36.17
C VAL A 96 -6.11 -30.45 -37.67
N GLU A 97 -7.32 -30.87 -38.02
CA GLU A 97 -7.82 -30.86 -39.39
C GLU A 97 -7.95 -29.44 -39.95
N ASP A 98 -8.60 -28.53 -39.22
CA ASP A 98 -8.73 -27.11 -39.61
C ASP A 98 -7.35 -26.46 -39.80
N TRP A 99 -6.42 -26.68 -38.86
CA TRP A 99 -5.06 -26.18 -38.99
C TRP A 99 -4.32 -26.78 -40.19
N ALA A 100 -4.49 -28.07 -40.45
CA ALA A 100 -3.87 -28.76 -41.57
C ALA A 100 -4.34 -28.18 -42.91
N HIS A 101 -5.63 -27.86 -43.05
CA HIS A 101 -6.18 -27.22 -44.24
C HIS A 101 -5.75 -25.76 -44.40
N ASP A 102 -5.90 -24.95 -43.34
CA ASP A 102 -5.69 -23.51 -43.42
C ASP A 102 -4.21 -23.13 -43.47
N GLN A 103 -3.42 -23.67 -42.54
CA GLN A 103 -2.02 -23.30 -42.36
C GLN A 103 -1.08 -24.32 -42.98
N GLY A 104 -1.38 -25.61 -42.81
CA GLY A 104 -0.59 -26.70 -43.38
C GLY A 104 -0.72 -26.84 -44.89
N LYS A 105 -1.78 -26.28 -45.49
CA LYS A 105 -2.16 -26.49 -46.91
C LYS A 105 -2.23 -27.98 -47.30
N MET A 106 -2.53 -28.82 -46.31
CA MET A 106 -2.71 -30.25 -46.46
C MET A 106 -4.16 -30.52 -46.88
N VAL A 107 -4.35 -31.56 -47.68
CA VAL A 107 -5.66 -31.96 -48.22
C VAL A 107 -5.86 -33.46 -47.98
N ARG A 108 -7.11 -33.88 -47.75
CA ARG A 108 -7.46 -35.29 -47.57
C ARG A 108 -7.35 -36.04 -48.91
N GLU A 109 -7.24 -37.36 -48.88
CA GLU A 109 -7.34 -38.17 -50.09
C GLU A 109 -8.66 -37.88 -50.83
N GLY A 110 -8.54 -37.43 -52.09
CA GLY A 110 -9.67 -37.05 -52.95
C GLY A 110 -10.03 -35.56 -52.96
N GLU A 111 -9.41 -34.74 -52.12
CA GLU A 111 -9.55 -33.28 -52.15
C GLU A 111 -8.52 -32.64 -53.10
N THR A 112 -8.89 -31.53 -53.74
CA THR A 112 -8.00 -30.80 -54.66
C THR A 112 -7.71 -29.41 -54.08
N LEU A 113 -6.44 -29.14 -53.77
CA LEU A 113 -5.99 -27.81 -53.36
C LEU A 113 -6.05 -26.86 -54.56
N VAL A 114 -6.91 -25.86 -54.51
CA VAL A 114 -6.98 -24.79 -55.52
C VAL A 114 -6.26 -23.57 -54.97
N ILE A 115 -5.17 -23.16 -55.63
CA ILE A 115 -4.48 -21.90 -55.35
C ILE A 115 -4.88 -20.93 -56.46
N PRO A 116 -5.71 -19.90 -56.18
CA PRO A 116 -6.04 -18.91 -57.18
C PRO A 116 -4.78 -18.12 -57.55
N LEU A 117 -4.37 -18.20 -58.81
CA LEU A 117 -3.38 -17.31 -59.37
C LEU A 117 -4.09 -16.01 -59.73
N TYR A 118 -3.90 -14.99 -58.91
CA TYR A 118 -4.24 -13.64 -59.31
C TYR A 118 -3.07 -13.11 -60.12
N GLU A 119 -3.35 -12.57 -61.31
CA GLU A 119 -2.42 -11.67 -61.99
C GLU A 119 -2.33 -10.40 -61.15
N TRP A 120 -1.48 -10.42 -60.13
CA TRP A 120 -1.06 -9.17 -59.50
C TRP A 120 -0.34 -8.35 -60.57
N PRO A 121 -0.62 -7.03 -60.70
CA PRO A 121 0.30 -6.15 -61.41
C PRO A 121 1.68 -6.45 -60.84
N GLU A 122 2.70 -6.64 -61.69
CA GLU A 122 4.06 -6.73 -61.19
C GLU A 122 4.29 -5.52 -60.28
N GLU A 123 4.28 -5.76 -58.96
CA GLU A 123 4.88 -4.83 -58.04
C GLU A 123 6.31 -4.76 -58.51
N GLN A 124 6.64 -3.65 -59.16
CA GLN A 124 8.01 -3.25 -59.42
C GLN A 124 8.71 -3.48 -58.10
N LEU A 125 9.55 -4.52 -58.04
CA LEU A 125 10.29 -4.88 -56.84
C LEU A 125 11.02 -3.60 -56.44
N ALA A 126 10.50 -2.91 -55.44
CA ALA A 126 11.14 -1.73 -54.90
C ALA A 126 12.51 -2.24 -54.48
N VAL A 127 13.57 -1.68 -55.08
CA VAL A 127 14.94 -2.00 -54.73
C VAL A 127 15.01 -1.85 -53.21
N THR A 128 15.14 -2.97 -52.51
CA THR A 128 15.32 -2.97 -51.05
C THR A 128 16.50 -2.03 -50.80
N PRO A 129 16.30 -0.92 -50.06
CA PRO A 129 17.41 -0.03 -49.75
C PRO A 129 18.49 -0.88 -49.08
N ALA A 130 19.74 -0.73 -49.55
CA ALA A 130 20.87 -1.40 -48.92
C ALA A 130 20.79 -1.17 -47.40
N PRO A 131 21.03 -2.20 -46.57
CA PRO A 131 21.05 -2.03 -45.12
C PRO A 131 21.92 -0.81 -44.79
N PRO A 132 21.44 0.11 -43.93
CA PRO A 132 22.28 1.21 -43.49
C PRO A 132 23.57 0.60 -42.93
N GLU A 133 24.73 1.12 -43.35
CA GLU A 133 26.00 0.71 -42.78
C GLU A 133 25.89 0.79 -41.25
N GLU A 134 25.94 -0.37 -40.59
CA GLU A 134 25.94 -0.42 -39.13
C GLU A 134 27.20 0.31 -38.67
N SER A 135 26.99 1.51 -38.12
CA SER A 135 28.06 2.24 -37.46
C SER A 135 28.59 1.34 -36.33
N PRO A 136 29.93 1.23 -36.18
CA PRO A 136 30.50 0.38 -35.15
C PRO A 136 29.89 0.76 -33.78
N PRO A 137 29.51 -0.23 -32.96
CA PRO A 137 28.86 0.05 -31.69
C PRO A 137 29.75 0.96 -30.84
N LEU A 138 29.17 2.03 -30.30
CA LEU A 138 29.89 2.92 -29.41
C LEU A 138 30.48 2.10 -28.25
N PRO A 139 31.73 2.33 -27.86
CA PRO A 139 32.31 1.62 -26.73
C PRO A 139 31.53 1.94 -25.46
N SER A 140 31.28 0.94 -24.61
CA SER A 140 30.34 1.04 -23.48
C SER A 140 30.61 2.23 -22.54
N TRP A 141 31.88 2.63 -22.37
CA TRP A 141 32.26 3.77 -21.54
C TRP A 141 31.75 5.12 -22.08
N LEU A 142 31.63 5.24 -23.41
CA LEU A 142 31.14 6.45 -24.07
C LEU A 142 29.62 6.60 -23.88
N ILE A 143 28.90 5.47 -23.87
CA ILE A 143 27.45 5.42 -23.55
C ILE A 143 27.23 5.94 -22.12
N TRP A 144 27.97 5.41 -21.15
CA TRP A 144 27.89 5.89 -19.77
C TRP A 144 28.20 7.38 -19.65
N TRP A 145 29.23 7.87 -20.33
CA TRP A 145 29.55 9.29 -20.34
C TRP A 145 28.39 10.16 -20.84
N THR A 146 27.77 9.80 -21.96
CA THR A 146 26.66 10.57 -22.53
C THR A 146 25.45 10.65 -21.60
N LEU A 147 25.16 9.60 -20.82
CA LEU A 147 24.05 9.60 -19.85
C LEU A 147 24.24 10.62 -18.72
N PHE A 148 25.47 10.97 -18.37
CA PHE A 148 25.75 11.90 -17.27
C PHE A 148 25.99 13.34 -17.72
N PHE A 149 26.47 13.54 -18.95
CA PHE A 149 26.96 14.84 -19.40
C PHE A 149 26.29 15.37 -20.68
N ASP A 150 25.41 14.60 -21.34
CA ASP A 150 24.70 14.97 -22.59
C ASP A 150 25.62 15.54 -23.70
N ASN A 151 26.92 15.22 -23.65
CA ASN A 151 27.92 15.61 -24.63
C ASN A 151 29.02 14.55 -24.74
N PRO A 152 29.68 14.43 -25.90
CA PRO A 152 30.85 13.58 -26.03
C PRO A 152 32.04 14.16 -25.24
N PRO A 153 32.87 13.31 -24.63
CA PRO A 153 34.04 13.74 -23.87
C PRO A 153 34.99 14.52 -24.76
N SER A 154 35.39 15.73 -24.34
CA SER A 154 36.33 16.59 -25.09
C SER A 154 37.79 16.13 -25.02
N PHE A 155 38.05 14.89 -24.60
CA PHE A 155 39.40 14.32 -24.50
C PHE A 155 39.89 13.89 -25.90
N GLY A 156 40.44 14.84 -26.66
CA GLY A 156 41.38 14.54 -27.73
C GLY A 156 40.83 14.47 -29.16
N MET A 157 40.73 15.63 -29.82
CA MET A 157 40.98 15.73 -31.27
C MET A 157 42.49 15.54 -31.56
N LEU A 158 43.07 14.40 -31.15
CA LEU A 158 44.50 14.12 -31.35
C LEU A 158 44.71 12.68 -31.80
N HIS A 159 44.91 12.58 -33.12
CA HIS A 159 45.78 11.64 -33.83
C HIS A 159 45.35 10.16 -33.94
N ALA A 160 44.84 9.81 -35.13
CA ALA A 160 45.05 8.50 -35.74
C ALA A 160 46.20 8.61 -36.75
N PRO A 161 47.21 7.73 -36.74
CA PRO A 161 47.84 7.23 -37.96
C PRO A 161 47.02 6.08 -38.56
#